data_AF-A0A0T6BRH5-F1
#
_entry.id   AF-A0A0T6BRH5-F1
#
_cell.length_a   1.000
_cell.length_b   1.000
_cell.length_c   1.000
_cell.angle_alpha   90.00
_cell.angle_beta   90.00
_cell.angle_gamma   90.00
#
_symmetry.space_group_name_H-M   'P 1'
#
loop_
_entity.id
_entity.type
_entity.pdbx_description
1 polymer ?
#
loop_
_entity_poly.entity_id
_entity_poly.type
_entity_poly.pdbx_seq_one_letter_code
_entity_poly.pdbx_strand_id
1 'polypeptide(L)' 'MFRVGEKVCYWGTQSNGLTWLSSMAIVGRIKGRNGNDYIIEGQSGTTHVVPGSLIDGMTLRSKT' A
#
# COMPACT_ATOMS: atom_id res chain seq x y z
N MET A 1 9.09 3.31 -7.35
CA MET A 1 8.91 3.98 -6.04
C MET A 1 7.66 4.83 -6.13
N PHE A 2 6.68 4.60 -5.25
CA PHE A 2 5.36 5.20 -5.35
C PHE A 2 5.29 6.62 -4.78
N ARG A 3 4.37 7.44 -5.29
CA ARG A 3 4.21 8.86 -4.91
C ARG A 3 3.02 9.07 -3.98
N VAL A 4 3.09 10.12 -3.16
CA VAL A 4 1.93 10.57 -2.38
C VAL A 4 0.78 10.92 -3.32
N GLY A 5 -0.41 10.46 -2.98
CA GLY A 5 -1.61 10.59 -3.80
C GLY A 5 -1.81 9.49 -4.84
N GLU A 6 -0.83 8.62 -5.06
CA GLU A 6 -0.95 7.47 -5.96
C GLU A 6 -1.85 6.40 -5.35
N LYS A 7 -2.65 5.74 -6.20
CA LYS A 7 -3.51 4.62 -5.82
C LYS A 7 -2.78 3.32 -6.10
N VAL A 8 -2.69 2.45 -5.10
CA VAL A 8 -1.90 1.22 -5.15
C VAL A 8 -2.69 0.04 -4.60
N CYS A 9 -2.27 -1.17 -4.98
CA CYS A 9 -2.68 -2.39 -4.31
C CYS A 9 -1.62 -2.81 -3.31
N TYR A 10 -2.03 -3.46 -2.22
CA TYR A 10 -1.11 -4.06 -1.28
C TYR A 10 -1.68 -5.33 -0.66
N TRP A 11 -0.77 -6.21 -0.26
CA TRP A 11 -1.09 -7.58 0.16
C TRP A 11 -0.95 -7.81 1.67
N GLY A 12 -0.74 -6.75 2.44
CA GLY A 12 -0.57 -6.86 3.88
C GLY A 12 -0.20 -5.54 4.54
N THR A 13 -0.15 -5.54 5.86
CA THR A 13 0.15 -4.36 6.67
C THR A 13 1.15 -4.69 7.75
N GLN A 14 1.80 -3.69 8.31
CA GLN A 14 2.71 -3.82 9.42
C GLN A 14 2.10 -3.19 10.67
N SER A 15 2.19 -3.91 11.79
CA SER A 15 1.75 -3.45 13.10
C SER A 15 2.67 -4.02 14.18
N ASN A 16 3.20 -3.15 15.05
CA ASN A 16 4.11 -3.52 16.14
C ASN A 16 5.33 -4.38 15.69
N GLY A 17 5.89 -4.07 14.51
CA GLY A 17 7.03 -4.82 13.94
C GLY A 17 6.66 -6.16 13.30
N LEU A 18 5.40 -6.57 13.33
CA LEU A 18 4.90 -7.78 12.68
C LEU A 18 4.21 -7.43 11.36
N THR A 19 4.43 -8.27 10.36
CA THR A 19 3.78 -8.19 9.05
C THR A 19 2.58 -9.13 9.00
N TRP A 20 1.41 -8.58 8.70
CA TRP A 20 0.15 -9.30 8.53
C TRP A 20 -0.19 -9.37 7.06
N LEU A 21 -0.16 -10.57 6.49
CA LEU A 21 -0.51 -10.80 5.10
C LEU A 21 -2.03 -10.98 4.95
N SER A 22 -2.56 -10.45 3.86
CA SER A 22 -3.94 -10.60 3.43
C SER A 22 -4.00 -11.62 2.29
N SER A 23 -5.06 -12.43 2.27
CA SER A 23 -5.36 -13.33 1.15
C SER A 23 -5.93 -12.59 -0.07
N MET A 24 -6.33 -11.33 0.09
CA MET A 24 -6.89 -10.49 -0.96
C MET A 24 -6.10 -9.18 -1.08
N ALA A 25 -5.93 -8.70 -2.31
CA ALA A 25 -5.34 -7.40 -2.57
C ALA A 25 -6.23 -6.29 -2.02
N ILE A 26 -5.64 -5.41 -1.22
CA ILE A 26 -6.30 -4.24 -0.64
C ILE A 26 -5.91 -3.02 -1.46
N VAL A 27 -6.86 -2.14 -1.73
CA VAL A 27 -6.63 -0.93 -2.51
C VAL A 27 -6.60 0.26 -1.58
N GLY A 28 -5.60 1.12 -1.73
CA GLY A 28 -5.49 2.34 -0.95
C GLY A 28 -4.74 3.44 -1.66
N ARG A 29 -4.69 4.61 -1.01
CA ARG A 29 -4.01 5.80 -1.53
C ARG A 29 -2.85 6.16 -0.63
N ILE A 30 -1.69 6.43 -1.21
CA ILE A 30 -0.50 6.78 -0.45
C ILE A 30 -0.66 8.17 0.15
N LYS A 31 -0.46 8.27 1.47
CA LYS A 31 -0.44 9.51 2.23
C LYS A 31 0.97 9.95 2.58
N GLY A 32 1.90 9.01 2.70
CA GLY A 32 3.29 9.29 3.04
C GLY A 32 4.20 8.08 2.98
N ARG A 33 5.46 8.28 3.35
CA ARG A 33 6.49 7.24 3.43
C ARG A 33 7.28 7.42 4.72
N ASN A 34 7.61 6.33 5.40
CA ASN A 34 8.51 6.30 6.53
C ASN A 34 9.56 5.20 6.31
N GLY A 35 10.80 5.58 6.01
CA GLY A 35 11.84 4.61 5.67
C GLY A 35 11.45 3.74 4.46
N ASN A 36 11.35 2.44 4.65
CA ASN A 36 10.93 1.49 3.61
C ASN A 36 9.41 1.24 3.56
N ASP A 37 8.67 1.84 4.48
CA ASP A 37 7.24 1.62 4.61
C ASP A 37 6.46 2.81 4.05
N TYR A 38 5.23 2.54 3.61
CA TYR A 38 4.29 3.52 3.10
C TYR A 38 3.11 3.64 4.05
N ILE A 39 2.65 4.87 4.22
CA ILE A 39 1.41 5.18 4.93
C ILE A 39 0.32 5.24 3.87
N ILE A 40 -0.63 4.30 3.94
CA ILE A 40 -1.69 4.12 2.94
C ILE A 40 -3.04 4.28 3.60
N GLU A 41 -3.89 5.15 3.05
CA GLU A 41 -5.29 5.26 3.45
C GLU A 41 -6.11 4.26 2.63
N GLY A 42 -6.72 3.30 3.33
CA GLY A 42 -7.68 2.35 2.75
C GLY A 42 -9.01 3.02 2.42
N GLN A 43 -9.89 2.31 1.71
CA GLN A 43 -11.18 2.85 1.28
C GLN A 43 -12.12 3.27 2.43
N SER A 44 -11.98 2.66 3.60
CA SER A 44 -12.73 3.00 4.82
C SER A 44 -12.22 4.27 5.52
N GLY A 45 -11.15 4.91 5.02
CA GLY A 45 -10.44 6.00 5.71
C GLY A 45 -9.44 5.51 6.77
N THR A 46 -9.32 4.20 6.97
CA THR A 46 -8.32 3.63 7.89
C THR A 46 -6.92 3.79 7.32
N THR A 47 -5.96 4.21 8.16
CA THR A 47 -4.56 4.32 7.76
C THR A 47 -3.79 3.04 8.10
N HIS A 48 -3.03 2.55 7.14
CA HIS A 48 -2.21 1.36 7.24
C HIS A 48 -0.74 1.71 7.01
N VAL A 49 0.14 1.09 7.77
CA VAL A 49 1.58 1.05 7.47
C VAL A 49 1.83 -0.19 6.62
N VAL A 50 2.46 -0.02 5.47
CA VAL A 50 2.62 -1.09 4.47
C VAL A 50 4.08 -1.12 4.00
N PRO A 51 4.81 -2.24 4.20
CA PRO A 51 6.13 -2.41 3.65
C PRO A 51 6.10 -2.24 2.12
N GLY A 52 7.07 -1.50 1.57
CA GLY A 52 7.13 -1.28 0.11
C GLY A 52 7.20 -2.57 -0.72
N SER A 53 7.67 -3.67 -0.14
CA SER A 53 7.72 -5.01 -0.77
C SER A 53 6.34 -5.65 -0.94
N LEU A 54 5.32 -5.20 -0.19
CA LEU A 54 3.97 -5.72 -0.26
C LEU A 54 3.05 -4.88 -1.15
N ILE A 55 3.57 -3.81 -1.75
CA ILE A 55 2.79 -2.92 -2.61
C ILE A 55 2.99 -3.34 -4.06
N ASP A 56 1.89 -3.67 -4.71
CA ASP A 56 1.85 -3.83 -6.15
C ASP A 56 1.42 -2.51 -6.80
N GLY A 57 2.25 -2.04 -7.72
CA GLY A 57 1.95 -0.86 -8.49
C GLY A 57 0.84 -1.18 -9.46
N MET A 58 -0.37 -0.67 -9.19
CA MET A 58 -1.38 -0.49 -10.23
C MET A 58 -0.91 0.59 -11.22
N THR A 59 0.18 0.31 -11.93
CA THR A 59 0.41 0.94 -13.21
C THR A 59 -0.65 0.29 -14.10
N LEU A 60 -1.76 0.97 -14.31
CA LEU A 60 -2.60 0.75 -15.48
C LEU A 60 -1.71 0.99 -16.71
N ARG A 61 -0.83 0.03 -17.03
CA ARG A 61 -0.42 -0.18 -18.41
C ARG A 61 -1.68 -0.68 -19.08
N SER A 62 -2.48 0.26 -19.59
CA SER A 62 -3.34 -0.01 -20.73
C SER A 62 -2.47 -0.79 -21.71
N LYS A 63 -2.74 -2.09 -21.82
CA LYS A 63 -2.13 -2.95 -22.81
C LYS A 63 -2.73 -2.52 -24.14
N THR A 64 -2.09 -1.55 -24.78
CA THR A 64 -2.36 -1.19 -26.19
C THR A 64 -1.74 -2.24 -27.09
#